data_AF-A0A2I0Q7I6-F1
#
_entry.id   AF-A0A2I0Q7I6-F1
#
_cell.length_a   1.000
_cell.length_b   1.000
_cell.length_c   1.000
_cell.angle_alpha   90.00
_cell.angle_beta   90.00
_cell.angle_gamma   90.00
#
_symmetry.space_group_name_H-M   'P 1'
#
loop_
_entity.id
_entity.type
_entity.pdbx_description
1 polymer ?
#
loop_
_entity_poly.entity_id
_entity_poly.type
_entity_poly.pdbx_seq_one_letter_code
_entity_poly.pdbx_strand_id
1 'polypeptide(L)' 'SNLKLGTKLVIYRQGKEIRSPDTGMIIGRTEEKLGEIEVIDYFGENGSTAKLTKGSKPTRGDLCRLVK' A
#
# COMPACT_ATOMS: atom_id res chain seq x y z
N SER A 1 10.41 -1.83 14.86
CA SER A 1 9.49 -2.40 13.84
C SER A 1 9.83 -3.86 13.56
N ASN A 2 8.87 -4.79 13.64
CA ASN A 2 9.11 -6.24 13.49
C ASN A 2 8.80 -6.73 12.05
N LEU A 3 9.19 -5.94 11.04
CA LEU A 3 9.17 -6.42 9.66
C LEU A 3 10.33 -7.43 9.52
N LYS A 4 10.10 -8.56 8.84
CA LYS A 4 11.16 -9.54 8.51
C LYS A 4 11.63 -9.37 7.07
N LEU A 5 12.91 -9.61 6.81
CA LEU A 5 13.41 -9.62 5.43
C LEU A 5 12.63 -10.67 4.62
N GLY A 6 12.26 -10.33 3.40
CA GLY A 6 11.36 -11.15 2.56
C GLY A 6 9.87 -10.96 2.84
N THR A 7 9.49 -10.02 3.74
CA THR A 7 8.07 -9.71 3.95
C THR A 7 7.50 -9.03 2.71
N LYS A 8 6.37 -9.56 2.22
CA LYS A 8 5.64 -8.99 1.09
C LYS A 8 4.59 -8.01 1.60
N LEU A 9 4.64 -6.80 1.07
CA LEU A 9 3.63 -5.78 1.30
C LEU A 9 2.92 -5.46 0.00
N VAL A 10 1.63 -5.16 0.09
CA VAL A 10 0.86 -4.63 -1.02
C VAL A 10 0.73 -3.12 -0.84
N ILE A 11 0.96 -2.41 -1.93
CA ILE A 11 0.74 -0.97 -1.98
C ILE A 11 -0.70 -0.73 -2.43
N TYR A 12 -1.43 0.05 -1.63
CA TYR A 12 -2.75 0.56 -1.89
C TYR A 12 -2.71 2.07 -2.03
N ARG A 13 -3.35 2.59 -3.08
CA ARG A 13 -3.62 4.01 -3.25
C ARG A 13 -5.05 4.29 -2.84
N GLN A 14 -5.24 5.14 -1.84
CA GLN A 14 -6.57 5.68 -1.55
C GLN A 14 -6.93 6.64 -2.69
N GLY A 15 -7.82 6.18 -3.55
CA GLY A 15 -8.42 6.96 -4.62
C GLY A 15 -9.62 7.77 -4.13
N LYS A 16 -10.57 7.99 -5.03
CA LYS A 16 -11.75 8.82 -4.77
C LYS A 16 -12.72 8.14 -3.81
N GLU A 17 -13.42 8.96 -3.03
CA GLU A 17 -14.58 8.52 -2.27
C GLU A 17 -15.67 8.09 -3.24
N ILE A 18 -16.10 6.85 -3.13
CA ILE A 18 -17.25 6.34 -3.87
C ILE A 18 -18.50 6.87 -3.17
N ARG A 19 -19.30 7.65 -3.90
CA ARG A 19 -20.56 8.19 -3.42
C ARG A 19 -21.70 7.54 -4.19
N SER A 20 -22.75 7.12 -3.48
CA SER A 20 -23.98 6.65 -4.11
C SER A 20 -24.64 7.81 -4.84
N PRO A 21 -24.93 7.71 -6.15
CA PRO A 21 -25.64 8.75 -6.88
C PRO A 21 -27.09 8.92 -6.38
N ASP A 22 -27.68 7.86 -5.83
CA ASP A 22 -29.07 7.85 -5.34
C ASP A 22 -29.26 8.54 -3.98
N THR A 23 -28.35 8.32 -3.04
CA THR A 23 -28.51 8.75 -1.64
C THR A 23 -27.51 9.82 -1.20
N GLY A 24 -26.51 10.14 -2.03
CA GLY A 24 -25.43 11.07 -1.67
C GLY A 24 -24.50 10.56 -0.56
N MET A 25 -24.72 9.34 -0.06
CA MET A 25 -23.94 8.75 1.02
C MET A 25 -22.59 8.25 0.51
N ILE A 26 -21.55 8.43 1.34
CA ILE A 26 -20.22 7.89 1.08
C ILE A 26 -20.28 6.38 1.34
N ILE A 27 -20.23 5.58 0.27
CA ILE A 27 -20.27 4.11 0.34
C ILE A 27 -18.91 3.56 0.79
N GLY A 28 -17.85 4.27 0.44
CA GLY A 28 -16.48 3.90 0.79
C GLY A 28 -15.45 4.74 0.04
N ARG A 29 -14.19 4.34 0.11
CA ARG A 29 -13.10 4.88 -0.71
C ARG A 29 -12.63 3.81 -1.67
N THR A 30 -12.40 4.16 -2.93
CA THR A 30 -11.68 3.24 -3.83
C THR A 30 -10.28 3.07 -3.28
N GLU A 31 -9.89 1.85 -2.95
CA GLU A 31 -8.49 1.48 -2.72
C GLU A 31 -7.99 0.78 -3.98
N GLU A 32 -7.05 1.41 -4.68
CA GLU A 32 -6.44 0.82 -5.86
C GLU A 32 -5.17 0.06 -5.46
N LYS A 33 -5.15 -1.25 -5.70
CA LYS A 33 -3.94 -2.06 -5.51
C LYS A 33 -2.94 -1.67 -6.62
N LEU A 34 -1.91 -0.91 -6.25
CA LEU A 34 -0.85 -0.51 -7.17
C LEU A 34 0.08 -1.66 -7.48
N GLY A 35 0.38 -2.50 -6.49
CA GLY A 35 1.39 -3.53 -6.65
C GLY A 35 1.84 -4.18 -5.34
N GLU A 36 2.89 -4.97 -5.46
CA GLU A 36 3.51 -5.75 -4.39
C GLU A 36 5.00 -5.38 -4.31
N ILE A 37 5.44 -5.09 -3.09
CA ILE A 37 6.83 -4.83 -2.73
C ILE A 37 7.30 -5.91 -1.75
N GLU A 38 8.58 -6.21 -1.79
CA GLU A 38 9.21 -7.15 -0.87
C GLU A 38 10.32 -6.43 -0.10
N VAL A 39 10.32 -6.55 1.22
CA VAL A 39 11.37 -5.94 2.04
C VAL A 39 12.68 -6.69 1.82
N ILE A 40 13.66 -6.02 1.23
CA ILE A 40 14.97 -6.60 0.92
C ILE A 40 16.03 -6.22 1.94
N ASP A 41 15.85 -5.12 2.66
CA ASP A 41 16.86 -4.61 3.58
C ASP A 41 16.22 -3.68 4.65
N TYR A 42 16.94 -3.45 5.75
CA TYR A 42 16.54 -2.52 6.80
C TYR A 42 17.52 -1.37 6.91
N PHE A 43 17.00 -0.15 6.88
CA PHE A 43 17.82 1.04 7.06
C PHE A 43 17.46 1.75 8.36
N GLY A 44 18.34 1.62 9.35
CA GLY A 44 18.18 2.21 10.69
C GLY A 44 17.12 1.47 11.55
N GLU A 45 16.73 2.10 12.66
CA GLU A 45 15.81 1.48 13.64
C GLU A 45 14.34 1.46 13.20
N ASN A 46 13.95 2.36 12.29
CA ASN A 46 12.56 2.56 11.88
C ASN A 46 12.32 2.54 10.37
N GLY A 47 13.37 2.36 9.56
CA GLY A 47 13.29 2.34 8.10
C GLY A 47 13.47 0.94 7.52
N SER A 48 12.77 0.65 6.43
CA SER A 48 12.94 -0.59 5.68
C SER A 48 13.01 -0.28 4.20
N THR A 49 13.97 -0.90 3.53
CA THR A 49 14.14 -0.82 2.08
C THR A 49 13.40 -1.99 1.45
N ALA A 50 12.46 -1.68 0.57
CA ALA A 50 11.67 -2.67 -0.15
C ALA A 50 11.84 -2.50 -1.66
N LYS A 51 11.81 -3.62 -2.37
CA LYS A 51 11.89 -3.68 -3.83
C LYS A 51 10.51 -3.97 -4.41
N LEU A 52 10.13 -3.22 -5.43
CA LEU A 52 8.91 -3.50 -6.19
C LEU A 52 9.06 -4.84 -6.91
N THR A 53 8.22 -5.79 -6.52
CA THR A 53 8.16 -7.13 -7.12
C THR A 53 7.19 -7.14 -8.29
N LYS A 54 6.05 -6.44 -8.16
CA LYS A 54 5.00 -6.43 -9.19
C LYS A 54 4.17 -5.15 -9.12
N GLY A 55 3.74 -4.63 -10.26
CA GLY A 55 2.81 -3.50 -10.35
C GLY A 55 3.46 -2.15 -10.65
N SER A 56 2.80 -1.08 -10.22
CA SER A 56 3.16 0.31 -10.51
C SER A 56 4.11 0.89 -9.47
N LYS A 57 4.90 1.89 -9.87
CA LYS A 57 5.80 2.62 -8.95
C LYS A 57 4.99 3.32 -7.85
N PRO A 58 5.22 3.03 -6.55
CA PRO A 58 4.62 3.79 -5.47
C PRO A 58 5.10 5.24 -5.51
N THR A 59 4.23 6.13 -5.07
CA THR A 59 4.49 7.55 -4.88
C THR A 59 4.35 7.91 -3.40
N ARG A 60 4.90 9.07 -3.02
CA ARG A 60 4.83 9.54 -1.64
C ARG A 60 3.37 9.78 -1.25
N GLY A 61 2.89 9.09 -0.21
CA GLY A 61 1.50 9.16 0.27
C GLY A 61 0.70 7.88 0.03
N ASP A 62 1.23 6.91 -0.71
CA ASP A 62 0.59 5.60 -0.87
C ASP A 62 0.72 4.75 0.41
N LEU A 63 -0.30 3.93 0.68
CA LEU A 63 -0.38 3.08 1.86
C LEU A 63 0.19 1.70 1.57
N CYS A 64 1.11 1.23 2.40
CA CYS A 64 1.63 -0.14 2.33
C CYS A 64 0.94 -0.99 3.39
N ARG A 65 0.41 -2.15 3.01
CA ARG A 65 -0.24 -3.09 3.92
C ARG A 65 0.45 -4.44 3.84
N LEU A 66 0.67 -5.05 5.00
CA LEU A 66 1.21 -6.41 5.10
C LEU A 66 0.24 -7.40 4.47
N VAL A 67 0.75 -8.21 3.55
CA VAL A 67 0.05 -9.42 3.13
C VAL A 67 0.48 -10.50 4.10
N LYS A 68 -0.49 -11.12 4.75
CA LYS A 68 -0.25 -12.19 5.72
C LYS A 68 0.03 -13.51 5.02
#